data_AF-A0A843F5K8-F1
#
_entry.id   AF-A0A843F5K8-F1
#
_cell.length_a   1.000
_cell.length_b   1.000
_cell.length_c   1.000
_cell.angle_alpha   90.00
_cell.angle_beta   90.00
_cell.angle_gamma   90.00
#
_symmetry.space_group_name_H-M   'P 1'
#
loop_
_entity.id
_entity.type
_entity.pdbx_description
1 polymer ?
#
loop_
_entity_poly.entity_id
_entity_poly.type
_entity_poly.pdbx_seq_one_letter_code
_entity_poly.pdbx_strand_id
1 'polypeptide(L)' 'MAAGEYDVTVNYLGDEKYFESSNATSFKVSKTDLIVGTDSKATANVVGQNMVNAILSYLFLKTSTVKST' A
#
# COMPACT_ATOMS: atom_id res chain seq x y z
N MET A 1 16.63 -13.78 3.92
CA MET A 1 17.83 -13.45 4.72
C MET A 1 17.37 -13.07 6.12
N ALA A 2 18.13 -13.41 7.16
CA ALA A 2 17.76 -13.09 8.54
C ALA A 2 18.03 -11.61 8.86
N ALA A 3 17.33 -11.06 9.85
CA ALA A 3 17.72 -9.78 10.46
C ALA A 3 18.90 -10.04 11.41
N GLY A 4 19.80 -9.07 11.55
CA GLY A 4 20.99 -9.21 12.38
C GLY A 4 22.02 -8.11 12.16
N GLU A 5 23.02 -8.07 13.04
CA GLU A 5 24.26 -7.32 12.82
C GLU A 5 25.23 -8.20 12.03
N TYR A 6 25.89 -7.61 11.04
CA TYR A 6 26.84 -8.31 10.18
C TYR A 6 28.18 -7.58 10.21
N ASP A 7 29.17 -8.24 10.80
CA ASP A 7 30.54 -7.76 10.81
C ASP A 7 31.23 -8.14 9.51
N VAL A 8 31.94 -7.17 8.93
CA VAL A 8 32.74 -7.34 7.72
C VAL A 8 34.17 -6.94 8.03
N THR A 9 35.09 -7.87 7.80
CA THR A 9 36.52 -7.63 7.90
C THR A 9 37.14 -7.83 6.53
N VAL A 10 37.95 -6.86 6.12
CA VAL A 10 38.73 -6.93 4.89
C VAL A 10 40.19 -6.95 5.27
N ASN A 11 40.88 -8.00 4.85
CA ASN A 11 42.32 -8.15 5.03
C ASN A 11 43.00 -8.09 3.67
N TYR A 12 43.94 -7.16 3.54
CA TYR A 12 44.90 -7.12 2.46
C TYR A 12 46.24 -7.62 2.98
N LEU A 13 46.74 -8.73 2.43
CA LEU A 13 47.93 -9.42 2.91
C LEU A 13 49.24 -8.72 2.50
N GLY A 14 49.16 -7.59 1.79
CA GLY A 14 50.31 -6.90 1.23
C GLY A 14 50.76 -7.50 -0.11
N ASP A 15 51.71 -6.80 -0.73
CA ASP A 15 52.47 -7.23 -1.90
C ASP A 15 53.88 -6.61 -1.88
N GLU A 16 54.61 -6.69 -2.99
CA GLU A 16 55.96 -6.11 -3.11
C GLU A 16 56.00 -4.58 -2.93
N LYS A 17 54.87 -3.89 -3.11
CA LYS A 17 54.76 -2.44 -3.12
C LYS A 17 54.12 -1.88 -1.85
N TYR A 18 53.25 -2.64 -1.18
CA TYR A 18 52.52 -2.20 0.00
C TYR A 18 52.46 -3.25 1.10
N PHE A 19 52.52 -2.79 2.35
CA PHE A 19 52.40 -3.65 3.53
C PHE A 19 50.97 -4.18 3.73
N GLU A 20 50.88 -5.25 4.51
CA GLU A 20 49.60 -5.79 4.96
C GLU A 20 48.80 -4.73 5.75
N SER A 21 47.48 -4.78 5.59
CA SER A 21 46.57 -3.96 6.38
C SER A 21 45.20 -4.64 6.48
N SER A 22 44.48 -4.28 7.54
CA SER A 22 43.12 -4.75 7.78
C SER A 22 42.23 -3.57 8.15
N ASN A 23 40.96 -3.68 7.78
CA ASN A 23 39.92 -2.78 8.26
C ASN A 23 38.61 -3.55 8.47
N ALA A 24 37.77 -3.03 9.36
CA ALA A 24 36.50 -3.64 9.70
C ALA A 24 35.37 -2.62 9.77
N THR A 25 34.16 -3.08 9.46
CA THR A 25 32.92 -2.31 9.60
C THR A 25 31.77 -3.26 9.95
N SER A 26 30.66 -2.73 10.43
CA SER A 26 29.44 -3.50 10.67
C SER A 26 28.23 -2.81 10.08
N PHE A 27 27.22 -3.60 9.69
CA PHE A 27 25.94 -3.07 9.29
C PHE A 27 24.79 -3.89 9.88
N LYS A 28 23.72 -3.18 10.21
CA LYS A 28 22.50 -3.74 10.76
C LYS A 28 21.47 -4.01 9.66
N VAL A 29 20.99 -5.23 9.58
CA VAL A 29 19.83 -5.61 8.76
C VAL A 29 18.62 -5.73 9.67
N SER A 30 17.64 -4.84 9.49
CA SER A 30 16.33 -4.93 10.13
C SER A 30 15.27 -5.37 9.13
N LYS A 31 14.26 -6.09 9.62
CA LYS A 31 13.01 -6.28 8.88
C LYS A 31 12.15 -5.03 9.07
N THR A 32 11.49 -4.60 8.02
CA THR A 32 10.47 -3.57 8.09
C THR A 32 9.15 -4.15 7.59
N ASP A 33 8.07 -3.90 8.32
CA ASP A 33 6.74 -4.31 7.88
C ASP A 33 6.27 -3.29 6.84
N LEU A 34 6.23 -3.71 5.58
CA LEU A 34 5.67 -2.89 4.52
C LEU A 34 4.13 -2.90 4.65
N ILE A 35 3.56 -1.87 5.26
CA ILE A 35 2.11 -1.66 5.24
C ILE A 35 1.77 -0.97 3.93
N VAL A 36 1.35 -1.75 2.92
CA VAL A 36 0.75 -1.20 1.70
C VAL A 36 -0.64 -0.69 2.05
N GLY A 37 -0.75 0.61 2.30
CA GLY A 37 -2.04 1.26 2.48
C GLY A 37 -2.82 1.25 1.16
N THR A 38 -3.84 0.40 1.05
CA THR A 38 -4.80 0.48 -0.06
C THR A 38 -5.84 1.55 0.28
N ASP A 39 -5.64 2.78 -0.19
CA ASP A 39 -6.74 3.77 -0.22
C ASP A 39 -7.75 3.34 -1.29
N SER A 40 -8.65 2.44 -0.90
CA SER A 40 -9.81 2.07 -1.71
C SER A 40 -11.00 2.89 -1.23
N LYS A 41 -11.07 4.16 -1.62
CA LYS A 41 -12.31 4.95 -1.49
C LYS A 41 -13.34 4.37 -2.47
N ALA A 42 -14.14 3.42 -2.00
CA ALA A 42 -15.25 2.85 -2.74
C ALA A 42 -16.34 3.91 -2.97
N THR A 43 -16.30 4.62 -4.10
CA THR A 43 -17.40 5.48 -4.56
C THR A 43 -18.39 4.65 -5.39
N ALA A 44 -19.01 3.65 -4.77
CA ALA A 44 -20.00 2.78 -5.42
C ALA A 44 -21.35 2.95 -4.73
N ASN A 45 -21.98 4.14 -4.81
CA ASN A 45 -23.41 4.24 -4.44
C ASN A 45 -24.19 5.42 -5.01
N VAL A 46 -23.55 6.47 -5.57
CA VAL A 46 -24.29 7.68 -5.99
C VAL A 46 -25.15 7.43 -7.24
N VAL A 47 -24.61 6.74 -8.25
CA VAL A 47 -25.33 6.48 -9.51
C VAL A 47 -26.50 5.53 -9.30
N GLY A 48 -26.31 4.45 -8.52
CA GLY A 48 -27.36 3.46 -8.23
C GLY A 48 -28.54 4.07 -7.45
N GLN A 49 -28.26 4.86 -6.42
CA GLN A 49 -29.30 5.52 -5.62
C GLN A 49 -30.12 6.55 -6.42
N ASN A 50 -29.46 7.30 -7.33
CA ASN A 50 -30.16 8.25 -8.20
C ASN A 50 -31.20 7.56 -9.10
N MET A 51 -30.88 6.36 -9.62
CA MET A 51 -31.83 5.59 -10.44
C MET A 51 -33.01 5.08 -9.61
N VAL A 52 -32.77 4.59 -8.39
CA VAL A 52 -33.83 4.13 -7.47
C VAL A 52 -34.78 5.28 -7.12
N ASN A 53 -34.25 6.47 -6.81
CA ASN A 53 -35.04 7.65 -6.50
C ASN A 53 -35.91 8.11 -7.69
N ALA A 54 -35.37 8.07 -8.91
CA ALA A 54 -36.11 8.42 -10.12
C ALA A 54 -37.28 7.46 -10.38
N ILE A 55 -37.07 6.14 -10.18
CA ILE A 55 -38.11 5.12 -10.34
C ILE A 55 -39.23 5.30 -9.30
N LEU A 56 -38.86 5.52 -8.03
CA LEU A 56 -39.83 5.78 -6.96
C LEU A 56 -40.67 7.04 -7.23
N SER A 57 -40.03 8.11 -7.70
CA SER A 57 -40.70 9.37 -8.07
C SER A 57 -41.74 9.15 -9.19
N TYR A 58 -41.38 8.43 -10.24
CA TYR A 58 -42.28 8.12 -11.36
C TYR A 58 -43.49 7.28 -10.91
N LEU A 59 -43.25 6.25 -10.08
CA LEU A 59 -44.31 5.38 -9.58
C LEU A 59 -45.29 6.13 -8.67
N PHE A 60 -44.78 7.02 -7.80
CA PHE A 60 -45.62 7.86 -6.95
C PHE A 60 -46.52 8.81 -7.75
N LEU A 61 -45.97 9.43 -8.80
CA LEU A 61 -46.75 10.32 -9.67
C LEU A 61 -47.86 9.56 -10.42
N LYS A 62 -47.52 8.41 -11.02
CA LYS A 62 -48.48 7.60 -11.79
C LYS A 62 -49.64 7.11 -10.94
N THR A 63 -49.37 6.70 -9.70
CA THR A 63 -50.41 6.20 -8.78
C THR A 63 -51.26 7.33 -8.20
N SER A 64 -50.70 8.55 -8.05
CA SER A 64 -51.44 9.74 -7.61
C SER A 64 -52.45 10.23 -8.65
N THR A 65 -52.14 10.13 -9.95
CA THR A 65 -53.05 10.50 -11.05
C THR A 65 -54.27 9.57 -11.15
N VAL A 66 -54.13 8.29 -10.76
CA VAL A 66 -55.19 7.27 -10.89
C VAL A 66 -56.25 7.35 -9.77
N LYS A 67 -55.99 8.08 -8.68
CA LYS A 67 -56.94 8.22 -7.54
C LYS A 67 -57.91 9.42 -7.63
N SER A 68 -57.83 10.25 -8.67
CA SER A 68 -58.75 11.39 -8.86
C SER A 68 -59.78 11.07 -9.96
N THR A 69 -60.73 10.18 -9.68
CA THR A 69 -62.04 10.10 -10.35
C THR A 69 -63.06 9.57 -9.35
#